data_AF-A0A1Y3VNI1-F1
#
_entry.id   AF-A0A1Y3VNI1-F1
#
_cell.length_a   1.000
_cell.length_b   1.000
_cell.length_c   1.000
_cell.angle_alpha   90.00
_cell.angle_beta   90.00
_cell.angle_gamma   90.00
#
_symmetry.space_group_name_H-M   'P 1'
#
loop_
_entity.id
_entity.type
_entity.pdbx_description
1 polymer ?
#
loop_
_entity_poly.entity_id
_entity_poly.type
_entity_poly.pdbx_seq_one_letter_code
_entity_poly.pdbx_strand_id
1 'polypeptide(L)'
;MAMKKILIPLLCGLLLTACFDDENIHADYVEYGRAYDTTSSDPVLKYISQYYYKYGKVLITDPDTADYMFNFQMKNKVRMVEPRQDQEHLVEALTFLKELFLDGYNDKVKKEVFPYAIIMADSIYDWGNEKYVSEYTASSYVAFLVNDEMLSKNEEEKVALSMEWNSTFLNYCMDKVGWTAPEEFYLYSDAEYGKKENWFITGVEEGDIDAVWERGYPIGKWDWNFDENWNRVYGYSVSSSRAGYLEKFFEFLFTTPQETINKAIQDHEKLKNAHDILDQALKDDFGIDYRTMIYKAKK
;
A
#
# COMPACT_ATOMS: atom_id res chain seq x y z
N MET A 1 -26.69 -40.31 63.99
CA MET A 1 -25.69 -40.19 62.90
C MET A 1 -26.01 -38.94 62.09
N ALA A 2 -25.36 -37.82 62.38
CA ALA A 2 -25.34 -36.62 61.52
C ALA A 2 -24.29 -35.63 62.07
N MET A 3 -23.01 -35.91 61.81
CA MET A 3 -21.93 -34.93 61.99
C MET A 3 -21.23 -34.82 60.65
N LYS A 4 -21.68 -33.88 59.80
CA LYS A 4 -20.99 -33.40 58.60
C LYS A 4 -21.85 -32.31 57.98
N LYS A 5 -21.30 -31.08 57.91
CA LYS A 5 -21.64 -29.94 57.01
C LYS A 5 -21.47 -28.57 57.67
N ILE A 6 -20.44 -28.36 58.51
CA ILE A 6 -20.05 -26.99 58.95
C ILE A 6 -18.53 -26.80 58.85
N LEU A 7 -17.89 -27.33 57.80
CA LEU A 7 -16.46 -27.05 57.52
C LEU A 7 -16.21 -26.40 56.15
N ILE A 8 -17.20 -26.39 55.26
CA ILE A 8 -17.07 -25.81 53.91
C ILE A 8 -17.31 -24.29 53.88
N PRO A 9 -18.27 -23.68 54.62
CA PRO A 9 -18.46 -22.23 54.52
C PRO A 9 -17.35 -21.43 55.22
N LEU A 10 -16.61 -22.03 56.16
CA LEU A 10 -15.47 -21.39 56.84
C LEU A 10 -14.21 -21.35 55.95
N LEU A 11 -14.04 -22.35 55.07
CA LEU A 11 -12.91 -22.41 54.14
C LEU A 11 -13.08 -21.45 52.95
N CYS A 12 -14.34 -21.19 52.53
CA CYS A 12 -14.64 -20.22 51.48
C CYS A 12 -14.50 -18.75 51.93
N GLY A 13 -14.69 -18.46 53.22
CA GLY A 13 -14.49 -17.11 53.76
C GLY A 13 -13.02 -16.66 53.82
N LEU A 14 -12.09 -17.60 54.03
CA LEU A 14 -10.65 -17.34 54.08
C LEU A 14 -10.02 -17.12 52.69
N LEU A 15 -10.67 -17.54 51.61
CA LEU A 15 -10.22 -17.31 50.23
C LEU A 15 -10.60 -15.92 49.70
N LEU A 16 -11.48 -15.18 50.39
CA LEU A 16 -11.92 -13.84 49.99
C LEU A 16 -11.21 -12.71 50.74
N THR A 17 -10.33 -13.03 51.70
CA THR A 17 -9.53 -12.05 52.46
C THR A 17 -8.04 -12.09 52.12
N ALA A 18 -7.65 -12.83 51.07
CA ALA A 18 -6.38 -12.58 50.43
C ALA A 18 -6.52 -11.24 49.68
N CYS A 19 -6.30 -10.14 50.40
CA CYS A 19 -5.78 -8.93 49.79
C CYS A 19 -4.49 -9.34 49.09
N PHE A 20 -4.60 -9.65 47.80
CA PHE A 20 -3.49 -9.37 46.92
C PHE A 20 -3.26 -7.87 47.10
N ASP A 21 -2.09 -7.48 47.58
CA ASP A 21 -1.57 -6.18 47.22
C ASP A 21 -1.65 -6.19 45.69
N ASP A 22 -2.60 -5.45 45.13
CA ASP A 22 -2.47 -4.94 43.77
C ASP A 22 -1.16 -4.17 43.85
N GLU A 23 -0.04 -4.84 43.55
CA GLU A 23 1.08 -4.16 42.92
C GLU A 23 0.44 -3.54 41.70
N ASN A 24 -0.01 -2.28 41.87
CA ASN A 24 -0.41 -1.43 40.78
C ASN A 24 0.64 -1.69 39.71
N ILE A 25 0.19 -2.22 38.56
CA ILE A 25 1.04 -2.28 37.38
C ILE A 25 1.31 -0.82 37.05
N HIS A 26 2.37 -0.29 37.66
CA HIS A 26 2.95 0.99 37.35
C HIS A 26 3.76 0.73 36.09
N ALA A 27 3.05 0.67 34.96
CA ALA A 27 3.68 1.12 33.73
C ALA A 27 3.88 2.62 33.95
N ASP A 28 5.13 3.05 34.09
CA ASP A 28 5.43 4.46 33.95
C ASP A 28 4.75 4.94 32.66
N TYR A 29 4.01 6.04 32.77
CA TYR A 29 3.45 6.71 31.60
C TYR A 29 4.64 7.26 30.83
N VAL A 30 5.30 6.42 30.03
CA VAL A 30 6.22 6.87 29.01
C VAL A 30 5.32 7.60 28.02
N GLU A 31 5.49 8.90 27.92
CA GLU A 31 4.87 9.67 26.87
C GLU A 31 5.39 9.08 25.56
N TYR A 32 4.62 8.17 24.95
CA TYR A 32 4.96 7.58 23.66
C TYR A 32 4.81 8.72 22.65
N GLY A 33 5.92 9.42 22.43
CA GLY A 33 5.98 10.66 21.68
C GLY A 33 7.37 10.85 21.13
N ARG A 34 7.48 10.88 19.81
CA ARG A 34 8.71 11.28 19.12
C ARG A 34 8.92 12.77 19.37
N ALA A 35 10.17 13.18 19.58
CA ALA A 35 10.51 14.59 19.78
C ALA A 35 10.45 15.34 18.44
N TYR A 36 9.80 16.51 18.42
CA TYR A 36 9.68 17.34 17.22
C TYR A 36 10.17 18.76 17.49
N ASP A 37 11.09 19.24 16.66
CA ASP A 37 11.64 20.60 16.68
C ASP A 37 11.82 21.14 15.23
N THR A 38 10.93 22.04 14.81
CA THR A 38 11.00 22.70 13.50
C THR A 38 12.14 23.72 13.37
N THR A 39 12.79 24.05 14.49
CA THR A 39 13.92 24.99 14.55
C THR A 39 15.28 24.31 14.65
N SER A 40 15.30 22.97 14.73
CA SER A 40 16.52 22.17 14.79
C SER A 40 17.48 22.47 13.63
N SER A 41 18.78 22.44 13.93
CA SER A 41 19.85 22.48 12.92
C SER A 41 20.06 21.13 12.22
N ASP A 42 19.54 20.04 12.79
CA ASP A 42 19.50 18.75 12.12
C ASP A 42 18.41 18.79 11.02
N PRO A 43 18.78 18.68 9.74
CA PRO A 43 17.85 18.73 8.62
C PRO A 43 16.81 17.59 8.65
N VAL A 44 17.15 16.41 9.18
CA VAL A 44 16.24 15.27 9.28
C VAL A 44 15.19 15.56 10.33
N LEU A 45 15.61 15.86 11.58
CA LEU A 45 14.69 16.23 12.65
C LEU A 45 13.80 17.42 12.26
N LYS A 46 14.37 18.43 11.63
CA LYS A 46 13.63 19.59 11.14
C LYS A 46 12.54 19.19 10.15
N TYR A 47 12.85 18.34 9.18
CA TYR A 47 11.88 17.90 8.18
C TYR A 47 10.76 17.04 8.78
N ILE A 48 11.09 16.03 9.60
CA ILE A 48 10.06 15.17 10.22
C ILE A 48 9.13 15.97 11.14
N SER A 49 9.67 17.01 11.80
CA SER A 49 8.89 17.93 12.63
C SER A 49 7.96 18.78 11.79
N GLN A 50 8.45 19.34 10.69
CA GLN A 50 7.61 20.10 9.76
C GLN A 50 6.51 19.23 9.17
N TYR A 51 6.83 17.99 8.80
CA TYR A 51 5.85 17.02 8.30
C TYR A 51 4.76 16.75 9.34
N TYR A 52 5.15 16.49 10.60
CA TYR A 52 4.23 16.28 11.72
C TYR A 52 3.29 17.47 11.95
N TYR A 53 3.83 18.68 12.12
CA TYR A 53 2.99 19.86 12.38
C TYR A 53 2.12 20.26 11.19
N LYS A 54 2.58 20.01 9.96
CA LYS A 54 1.84 20.39 8.75
C LYS A 54 0.70 19.43 8.44
N TYR A 55 0.90 18.12 8.60
CA TYR A 55 -0.08 17.11 8.18
C TYR A 55 -0.75 16.36 9.34
N GLY A 56 -0.21 16.44 10.56
CA GLY A 56 -0.66 15.63 11.69
C GLY A 56 -0.34 14.14 11.52
N LYS A 57 0.73 13.83 10.78
CA LYS A 57 1.19 12.47 10.41
C LYS A 57 2.64 12.31 10.82
N VAL A 58 3.09 11.11 11.11
CA VAL A 58 4.47 10.87 11.56
C VAL A 58 5.33 10.32 10.42
N LEU A 59 6.59 10.73 10.36
CA LEU A 59 7.61 10.14 9.50
C LEU A 59 8.68 9.55 10.42
N ILE A 60 8.87 8.23 10.33
CA ILE A 60 9.71 7.45 11.24
C ILE A 60 10.99 7.04 10.51
N THR A 61 12.13 7.39 11.09
CA THR A 61 13.47 7.13 10.51
C THR A 61 14.26 6.05 11.26
N ASP A 62 13.78 5.68 12.43
CA ASP A 62 14.33 4.76 13.43
C ASP A 62 13.18 3.85 13.90
N PRO A 63 12.60 3.02 13.00
CA PRO A 63 11.49 2.16 13.35
C PRO A 63 11.89 1.12 14.38
N ASP A 64 11.15 1.08 15.48
CA ASP A 64 11.18 -0.02 16.43
C ASP A 64 9.95 -0.92 16.27
N THR A 65 9.91 -2.01 17.04
CA THR A 65 8.81 -2.97 16.93
C THR A 65 7.46 -2.40 17.37
N ALA A 66 7.44 -1.41 18.27
CA ALA A 66 6.21 -0.77 18.72
C ALA A 66 5.58 0.11 17.63
N ASP A 67 6.39 0.67 16.74
CA ASP A 67 5.92 1.54 15.65
C ASP A 67 5.06 0.80 14.61
N TYR A 68 5.37 -0.47 14.31
CA TYR A 68 4.76 -1.17 13.17
C TYR A 68 4.08 -2.50 13.51
N MET A 69 4.39 -3.16 14.62
CA MET A 69 3.97 -4.56 14.80
C MET A 69 2.50 -4.73 15.19
N PHE A 70 1.87 -3.71 15.79
CA PHE A 70 0.53 -3.85 16.37
C PHE A 70 -0.49 -2.90 15.73
N ASN A 71 -1.52 -3.48 15.14
CA ASN A 71 -2.84 -2.85 15.08
C ASN A 71 -3.65 -3.44 16.26
N PHE A 72 -4.42 -2.66 17.01
CA PHE A 72 -5.03 -3.02 18.31
C PHE A 72 -5.72 -4.40 18.40
N GLN A 73 -6.06 -5.02 17.27
CA GLN A 73 -6.70 -6.34 17.16
C GLN A 73 -5.83 -7.44 16.53
N MET A 74 -4.77 -7.13 15.78
CA MET A 74 -3.94 -8.10 15.06
C MET A 74 -2.49 -7.63 14.90
N LYS A 75 -1.55 -8.58 14.97
CA LYS A 75 -0.14 -8.33 14.67
C LYS A 75 0.08 -8.23 13.16
N ASN A 76 0.74 -7.17 12.70
CA ASN A 76 1.22 -7.11 11.33
C ASN A 76 2.31 -8.18 11.16
N LYS A 77 2.22 -8.95 10.07
CA LYS A 77 3.15 -10.02 9.75
C LYS A 77 4.37 -9.44 9.03
N VAL A 78 5.09 -8.53 9.69
CA VAL A 78 6.24 -7.85 9.11
C VAL A 78 7.35 -7.71 10.12
N ARG A 79 8.59 -7.69 9.64
CA ARG A 79 9.77 -7.27 10.42
C ARG A 79 10.47 -6.18 9.65
N MET A 80 10.85 -5.11 10.37
CA MET A 80 11.64 -4.02 9.83
C MET A 80 12.92 -3.84 10.64
N VAL A 81 13.96 -3.37 9.95
CA VAL A 81 15.22 -2.92 10.55
C VAL A 81 15.38 -1.44 10.21
N GLU A 82 15.81 -0.63 11.18
CA GLU A 82 16.08 0.78 10.95
C GLU A 82 17.22 1.00 9.94
N PRO A 83 17.15 2.06 9.10
CA PRO A 83 18.29 2.51 8.30
C PRO A 83 19.46 2.93 9.18
N ARG A 84 20.63 3.15 8.58
CA ARG A 84 21.77 3.71 9.33
C ARG A 84 21.39 5.07 9.90
N GLN A 85 21.73 5.31 11.16
CA GLN A 85 21.28 6.52 11.87
C GLN A 85 22.26 7.69 11.78
N ASP A 86 23.31 7.60 10.96
CA ASP A 86 24.17 8.74 10.71
C ASP A 86 23.45 9.79 9.86
N GLN A 87 23.71 11.07 10.16
CA GLN A 87 22.97 12.19 9.58
C GLN A 87 23.11 12.26 8.06
N GLU A 88 24.27 11.90 7.49
CA GLU A 88 24.50 11.94 6.05
C GLU A 88 23.61 10.92 5.34
N HIS A 89 23.61 9.67 5.81
CA HIS A 89 22.74 8.64 5.25
C HIS A 89 21.25 8.97 5.41
N LEU A 90 20.82 9.45 6.57
CA LEU A 90 19.40 9.79 6.78
C LEU A 90 18.94 10.96 5.89
N VAL A 91 19.81 11.94 5.62
CA VAL A 91 19.50 13.02 4.66
C VAL A 91 19.37 12.47 3.25
N GLU A 92 20.26 11.56 2.85
CA GLU A 92 20.21 10.91 1.53
C GLU A 92 18.94 10.06 1.39
N ALA A 93 18.66 9.19 2.36
CA ALA A 93 17.47 8.34 2.40
C ALA A 93 16.16 9.15 2.37
N LEU A 94 16.09 10.22 3.15
CA LEU A 94 14.93 11.12 3.16
C LEU A 94 14.77 11.85 1.82
N THR A 95 15.88 12.28 1.21
CA THR A 95 15.84 12.91 -0.12
C THR A 95 15.35 11.92 -1.17
N PHE A 96 15.84 10.69 -1.14
CA PHE A 96 15.41 9.60 -2.01
C PHE A 96 13.91 9.32 -1.88
N LEU A 97 13.41 9.13 -0.65
CA LEU A 97 11.97 8.92 -0.41
C LEU A 97 11.13 10.10 -0.91
N LYS A 98 11.60 11.33 -0.71
CA LYS A 98 10.89 12.52 -1.19
C LYS A 98 10.77 12.53 -2.70
N GLU A 99 11.89 12.37 -3.39
CA GLU A 99 11.94 12.46 -4.86
C GLU A 99 11.16 11.33 -5.54
N LEU A 100 11.22 10.10 -5.00
CA LEU A 100 10.58 8.95 -5.63
C LEU A 100 9.08 8.83 -5.29
N PHE A 101 8.64 9.44 -4.19
CA PHE A 101 7.28 9.25 -3.70
C PHE A 101 6.64 10.53 -3.16
N LEU A 102 7.16 11.13 -2.08
CA LEU A 102 6.42 12.18 -1.36
C LEU A 102 6.14 13.41 -2.23
N ASP A 103 7.10 13.84 -3.05
CA ASP A 103 6.96 15.05 -3.87
C ASP A 103 5.96 14.87 -5.04
N GLY A 104 5.58 13.63 -5.35
CA GLY A 104 4.52 13.31 -6.31
C GLY A 104 3.11 13.68 -5.82
N TYR A 105 2.93 13.91 -4.52
CA TYR A 105 1.62 14.19 -3.91
C TYR A 105 1.55 15.60 -3.29
N ASN A 106 0.39 16.24 -3.47
CA ASN A 106 0.14 17.55 -2.87
C ASN A 106 -0.19 17.48 -1.36
N ASP A 107 -0.27 18.65 -0.72
CA ASP A 107 -0.51 18.77 0.72
C ASP A 107 -1.86 18.21 1.18
N LYS A 108 -2.90 18.32 0.34
CA LYS A 108 -4.25 17.80 0.66
C LYS A 108 -4.19 16.28 0.80
N VAL A 109 -3.57 15.59 -0.14
CA VAL A 109 -3.44 14.13 -0.11
C VAL A 109 -2.58 13.65 1.05
N LYS A 110 -1.44 14.30 1.28
CA LYS A 110 -0.57 14.01 2.43
C LYS A 110 -1.30 14.13 3.77
N LYS A 111 -2.30 15.01 3.85
CA LYS A 111 -3.11 15.22 5.05
C LYS A 111 -4.28 14.24 5.15
N GLU A 112 -5.02 14.05 4.08
CA GLU A 112 -6.32 13.36 4.09
C GLU A 112 -6.22 11.87 3.76
N VAL A 113 -5.30 11.48 2.88
CA VAL A 113 -5.23 10.12 2.32
C VAL A 113 -4.07 9.32 2.89
N PHE A 114 -2.91 9.95 3.11
CA PHE A 114 -1.73 9.25 3.62
C PHE A 114 -2.03 8.58 4.97
N PRO A 115 -1.42 7.40 5.22
CA PRO A 115 -1.53 6.72 6.49
C PRO A 115 -1.05 7.61 7.65
N TYR A 116 -1.36 7.20 8.88
CA TYR A 116 -0.87 7.92 10.06
C TYR A 116 0.67 8.01 10.09
N ALA A 117 1.37 6.95 9.71
CA ALA A 117 2.83 6.90 9.67
C ALA A 117 3.39 6.56 8.28
N ILE A 118 4.49 7.22 7.92
CA ILE A 118 5.40 6.78 6.86
C ILE A 118 6.69 6.31 7.54
N ILE A 119 7.18 5.12 7.18
CA ILE A 119 8.32 4.50 7.83
C ILE A 119 9.45 4.30 6.82
N MET A 120 10.67 4.70 7.17
CA MET A 120 11.89 4.36 6.43
C MET A 120 12.55 3.16 7.10
N ALA A 121 12.93 2.15 6.31
CA ALA A 121 13.56 0.93 6.80
C ALA A 121 14.76 0.51 5.93
N ASP A 122 15.76 -0.11 6.56
CA ASP A 122 16.89 -0.78 5.89
C ASP A 122 16.50 -2.12 5.29
N SER A 123 15.54 -2.80 5.90
CA SER A 123 14.95 -4.02 5.37
C SER A 123 13.50 -4.14 5.80
N ILE A 124 12.69 -4.70 4.91
CA ILE A 124 11.28 -4.99 5.16
C ILE A 124 11.01 -6.43 4.75
N TYR A 125 10.78 -7.30 5.74
CA TYR A 125 10.44 -8.69 5.50
C TYR A 125 8.96 -8.94 5.80
N ASP A 126 8.20 -9.27 4.76
CA ASP A 126 6.79 -9.64 4.86
C ASP A 126 6.65 -11.13 5.16
N TRP A 127 6.33 -11.48 6.40
CA TRP A 127 6.06 -12.85 6.84
C TRP A 127 4.76 -13.43 6.28
N GLY A 128 3.85 -12.58 5.78
CA GLY A 128 2.62 -13.05 5.14
C GLY A 128 2.91 -13.72 3.79
N ASN A 129 3.88 -13.17 3.05
CA ASN A 129 4.27 -13.64 1.71
C ASN A 129 5.69 -14.24 1.66
N GLU A 130 6.34 -14.36 2.81
CA GLU A 130 7.69 -14.92 2.99
C GLU A 130 8.78 -14.29 2.10
N LYS A 131 8.71 -12.97 1.88
CA LYS A 131 9.62 -12.25 0.97
C LYS A 131 10.07 -10.89 1.52
N TYR A 132 11.23 -10.44 1.06
CA TYR A 132 11.63 -9.04 1.19
C TYR A 132 10.88 -8.19 0.17
N VAL A 133 10.47 -6.99 0.57
CA VAL A 133 9.69 -6.06 -0.25
C VAL A 133 10.32 -4.67 -0.22
N SER A 134 10.12 -3.92 -1.30
CA SER A 134 10.54 -2.52 -1.43
C SER A 134 9.59 -1.57 -0.67
N GLU A 135 8.34 -2.00 -0.46
CA GLU A 135 7.29 -1.29 0.25
C GLU A 135 6.39 -2.27 0.99
N TYR A 136 5.89 -1.87 2.17
CA TYR A 136 4.87 -2.61 2.90
C TYR A 136 3.75 -1.70 3.37
N THR A 137 2.51 -2.13 3.16
CA THR A 137 1.32 -1.35 3.47
C THR A 137 0.53 -2.00 4.60
N ALA A 138 0.17 -1.20 5.60
CA ALA A 138 -0.68 -1.57 6.73
C ALA A 138 -1.73 -0.48 6.94
N SER A 139 -2.83 -0.79 7.63
CA SER A 139 -3.93 0.19 7.81
C SER A 139 -3.48 1.55 8.37
N SER A 140 -2.49 1.58 9.25
CA SER A 140 -1.99 2.80 9.90
C SER A 140 -0.67 3.34 9.34
N TYR A 141 0.03 2.59 8.49
CA TYR A 141 1.34 3.01 7.98
C TYR A 141 1.68 2.45 6.60
N VAL A 142 2.57 3.13 5.91
CA VAL A 142 3.27 2.61 4.73
C VAL A 142 4.77 2.71 5.00
N ALA A 143 5.52 1.65 4.71
CA ALA A 143 6.95 1.56 4.95
C ALA A 143 7.72 1.41 3.64
N PHE A 144 8.85 2.10 3.51
CA PHE A 144 9.69 2.15 2.32
C PHE A 144 11.11 1.68 2.63
N LEU A 145 11.65 0.87 1.73
CA LEU A 145 13.03 0.37 1.78
C LEU A 145 14.01 1.45 1.27
N VAL A 146 14.97 1.86 2.09
CA VAL A 146 15.90 2.97 1.80
C VAL A 146 17.36 2.66 2.15
N ASN A 147 17.75 1.38 2.08
CA ASN A 147 19.13 0.95 2.35
C ASN A 147 20.13 1.41 1.27
N ASP A 148 21.43 1.18 1.52
CA ASP A 148 22.51 1.59 0.61
C ASP A 148 22.33 1.04 -0.83
N GLU A 149 21.75 -0.16 -1.01
CA GLU A 149 21.45 -0.71 -2.33
C GLU A 149 20.40 0.14 -3.06
N MET A 150 19.32 0.52 -2.39
CA MET A 150 18.28 1.38 -2.96
C MET A 150 18.83 2.76 -3.31
N LEU A 151 19.64 3.36 -2.43
CA LEU A 151 20.25 4.68 -2.67
C LEU A 151 21.24 4.66 -3.84
N SER A 152 21.89 3.51 -4.08
CA SER A 152 22.85 3.32 -5.18
C SER A 152 22.22 3.07 -6.57
N LYS A 153 20.89 2.97 -6.66
CA LYS A 153 20.18 2.72 -7.92
C LYS A 153 20.49 3.77 -8.97
N ASN A 154 20.60 3.33 -10.22
CA ASN A 154 20.71 4.23 -11.36
C ASN A 154 19.35 4.89 -11.67
N GLU A 155 19.34 5.87 -12.58
CA GLU A 155 18.15 6.66 -12.87
C GLU A 155 16.98 5.84 -13.47
N GLU A 156 17.26 4.82 -14.29
CA GLU A 156 16.23 3.92 -14.83
C GLU A 156 15.62 3.06 -13.72
N GLU A 157 16.46 2.55 -12.81
CA GLU A 157 16.02 1.78 -11.66
C GLU A 157 15.19 2.62 -10.67
N LYS A 158 15.51 3.91 -10.50
CA LYS A 158 14.72 4.84 -9.68
C LYS A 158 13.35 5.12 -10.28
N VAL A 159 13.26 5.25 -11.61
CA VAL A 159 11.97 5.39 -12.31
C VAL A 159 11.10 4.16 -12.04
N ALA A 160 11.66 2.96 -12.23
CA ALA A 160 10.94 1.70 -12.00
C ALA A 160 10.49 1.54 -10.54
N LEU A 161 11.36 1.87 -9.58
CA LEU A 161 11.03 1.81 -8.15
C LEU A 161 9.93 2.82 -7.79
N SER A 162 9.99 4.05 -8.33
CA SER A 162 8.94 5.05 -8.13
C SER A 162 7.59 4.58 -8.71
N MET A 163 7.58 3.92 -9.87
CA MET A 163 6.37 3.31 -10.45
C MET A 163 5.78 2.23 -9.53
N GLU A 164 6.64 1.33 -9.03
CA GLU A 164 6.25 0.26 -8.10
C GLU A 164 5.64 0.82 -6.82
N TRP A 165 6.29 1.81 -6.21
CA TRP A 165 5.82 2.45 -4.99
C TRP A 165 4.48 3.15 -5.15
N ASN A 166 4.32 3.92 -6.23
CA ASN A 166 3.06 4.63 -6.46
C ASN A 166 1.90 3.68 -6.80
N SER A 167 2.16 2.61 -7.56
CA SER A 167 1.15 1.57 -7.85
C SER A 167 0.70 0.86 -6.56
N THR A 168 1.66 0.46 -5.72
CA THR A 168 1.39 -0.20 -4.44
C THR A 168 0.64 0.72 -3.46
N PHE A 169 0.99 2.01 -3.41
CA PHE A 169 0.27 3.00 -2.61
C PHE A 169 -1.17 3.21 -3.07
N LEU A 170 -1.44 3.22 -4.37
CA LEU A 170 -2.82 3.34 -4.87
C LEU A 170 -3.64 2.09 -4.57
N ASN A 171 -3.04 0.90 -4.62
CA ASN A 171 -3.67 -0.33 -4.12
C ASN A 171 -3.95 -0.25 -2.60
N TYR A 172 -3.04 0.35 -1.81
CA TYR A 172 -3.32 0.65 -0.39
C TYR A 172 -4.54 1.56 -0.21
N CYS A 173 -4.68 2.58 -1.06
CA CYS A 173 -5.82 3.49 -1.01
C CYS A 173 -7.13 2.74 -1.29
N MET A 174 -7.13 1.77 -2.19
CA MET A 174 -8.29 0.89 -2.38
C MET A 174 -8.56 0.02 -1.15
N ASP A 175 -7.57 -0.76 -0.74
CA ASP A 175 -7.75 -1.85 0.21
C ASP A 175 -7.95 -1.41 1.66
N LYS A 176 -7.32 -0.28 2.04
CA LYS A 176 -7.22 0.17 3.43
C LYS A 176 -7.89 1.51 3.68
N VAL A 177 -7.82 2.43 2.73
CA VAL A 177 -8.51 3.73 2.82
C VAL A 177 -9.97 3.61 2.36
N GLY A 178 -10.27 2.63 1.49
CA GLY A 178 -11.61 2.41 0.96
C GLY A 178 -11.93 3.31 -0.24
N TRP A 179 -10.91 3.80 -0.93
CA TRP A 179 -11.08 4.57 -2.16
C TRP A 179 -11.56 3.67 -3.30
N THR A 180 -12.50 4.17 -4.10
CA THR A 180 -13.03 3.47 -5.28
C THR A 180 -13.10 4.43 -6.44
N ALA A 181 -12.84 3.96 -7.65
CA ALA A 181 -13.10 4.75 -8.85
C ALA A 181 -14.61 5.02 -9.03
N PRO A 182 -15.00 6.05 -9.81
CA PRO A 182 -16.39 6.31 -10.17
C PRO A 182 -17.09 5.08 -10.78
N GLU A 183 -18.41 4.97 -10.66
CA GLU A 183 -19.16 3.82 -11.17
C GLU A 183 -18.96 3.63 -12.68
N GLU A 184 -18.89 4.75 -13.40
CA GLU A 184 -18.74 4.82 -14.86
C GLU A 184 -17.38 4.29 -15.35
N PHE A 185 -16.39 4.14 -14.46
CA PHE A 185 -15.10 3.55 -14.78
C PHE A 185 -15.23 2.06 -15.12
N TYR A 186 -16.12 1.35 -14.45
CA TYR A 186 -16.18 -0.11 -14.49
C TYR A 186 -16.98 -0.60 -15.70
N LEU A 187 -16.47 -1.64 -16.37
CA LEU A 187 -17.13 -2.21 -17.57
C LEU A 187 -18.45 -2.91 -17.24
N TYR A 188 -18.52 -3.50 -16.05
CA TYR A 188 -19.61 -4.37 -15.63
C TYR A 188 -19.99 -4.11 -14.18
N SER A 189 -21.22 -4.52 -13.83
CA SER A 189 -21.63 -4.59 -12.43
C SER A 189 -20.88 -5.69 -11.67
N ASP A 190 -20.86 -5.63 -10.34
CA ASP A 190 -20.26 -6.67 -9.49
C ASP A 190 -20.82 -8.07 -9.79
N ALA A 191 -22.12 -8.17 -10.08
CA ALA A 191 -22.78 -9.44 -10.37
C ALA A 191 -22.35 -10.04 -11.72
N GLU A 192 -21.73 -9.25 -12.59
CA GLU A 192 -21.39 -9.64 -13.95
C GLU A 192 -19.90 -9.88 -14.15
N TYR A 193 -19.03 -9.17 -13.43
CA TYR A 193 -17.57 -9.26 -13.61
C TYR A 193 -17.01 -10.69 -13.55
N GLY A 194 -17.55 -11.53 -12.66
CA GLY A 194 -17.10 -12.91 -12.45
C GLY A 194 -17.53 -13.91 -13.53
N LYS A 195 -18.36 -13.50 -14.50
CA LYS A 195 -18.83 -14.38 -15.57
C LYS A 195 -17.70 -14.64 -16.58
N LYS A 196 -17.54 -15.88 -17.00
CA LYS A 196 -16.37 -16.33 -17.79
C LYS A 196 -16.22 -15.56 -19.10
N GLU A 197 -17.32 -15.26 -19.77
CA GLU A 197 -17.36 -14.46 -21.00
C GLU A 197 -16.80 -13.04 -20.82
N ASN A 198 -16.74 -12.54 -19.58
CA ASN A 198 -16.21 -11.22 -19.26
C ASN A 198 -14.72 -11.27 -18.92
N TRP A 199 -14.23 -12.34 -18.28
CA TRP A 199 -12.84 -12.42 -17.81
C TRP A 199 -11.91 -13.35 -18.58
N PHE A 200 -12.41 -14.11 -19.57
CA PHE A 200 -11.59 -14.96 -20.41
C PHE A 200 -11.91 -14.79 -21.90
N ILE A 201 -11.01 -14.14 -22.63
CA ILE A 201 -11.16 -13.78 -24.04
C ILE A 201 -10.56 -14.88 -24.92
N THR A 202 -11.37 -15.57 -25.70
CA THR A 202 -10.95 -16.67 -26.60
C THR A 202 -11.06 -16.28 -28.08
N GLY A 203 -10.55 -17.13 -28.98
CA GLY A 203 -10.68 -16.94 -30.43
C GLY A 203 -9.83 -15.81 -30.99
N VAL A 204 -8.75 -15.48 -30.29
CA VAL A 204 -7.80 -14.41 -30.60
C VAL A 204 -6.44 -14.99 -30.95
N GLU A 205 -5.65 -14.26 -31.74
CA GLU A 205 -4.27 -14.67 -32.06
C GLU A 205 -3.33 -14.43 -30.87
N GLU A 206 -2.33 -15.30 -30.70
CA GLU A 206 -1.35 -15.17 -29.62
C GLU A 206 -0.54 -13.87 -29.80
N GLY A 207 -0.53 -13.02 -28.77
CA GLY A 207 0.15 -11.72 -28.80
C GLY A 207 -0.72 -10.55 -29.27
N ASP A 208 -1.97 -10.80 -29.68
CA ASP A 208 -2.92 -9.75 -30.06
C ASP A 208 -3.54 -9.06 -28.82
N ILE A 209 -2.81 -8.07 -28.28
CA ILE A 209 -3.29 -7.25 -27.17
C ILE A 209 -4.43 -6.31 -27.58
N ASP A 210 -4.59 -5.99 -28.87
CA ASP A 210 -5.67 -5.10 -29.32
C ASP A 210 -7.03 -5.73 -29.00
N ALA A 211 -7.18 -7.06 -29.09
CA ALA A 211 -8.40 -7.76 -28.68
C ALA A 211 -8.77 -7.60 -27.19
N VAL A 212 -7.79 -7.31 -26.32
CA VAL A 212 -7.99 -7.00 -24.90
C VAL A 212 -8.46 -5.55 -24.74
N TRP A 213 -7.81 -4.61 -25.43
CA TRP A 213 -8.14 -3.19 -25.41
C TRP A 213 -9.50 -2.89 -26.05
N GLU A 214 -9.87 -3.56 -27.14
CA GLU A 214 -11.19 -3.47 -27.78
C GLU A 214 -12.34 -3.82 -26.80
N ARG A 215 -12.06 -4.70 -25.84
CA ARG A 215 -13.00 -5.10 -24.79
C ARG A 215 -12.97 -4.19 -23.56
N GLY A 216 -12.10 -3.19 -23.55
CA GLY A 216 -11.96 -2.19 -22.49
C GLY A 216 -11.09 -2.64 -21.33
N TYR A 217 -10.38 -3.76 -21.44
CA TYR A 217 -9.41 -4.20 -20.44
C TYR A 217 -8.04 -3.60 -20.72
N PRO A 218 -7.28 -3.17 -19.72
CA PRO A 218 -6.02 -2.46 -19.96
C PRO A 218 -4.84 -3.42 -20.17
N ILE A 219 -4.88 -4.58 -19.51
CA ILE A 219 -3.87 -5.65 -19.55
C ILE A 219 -4.60 -7.00 -19.57
N GLY A 220 -4.00 -7.97 -20.26
CA GLY A 220 -4.40 -9.37 -20.21
C GLY A 220 -3.18 -10.29 -20.13
N LYS A 221 -3.37 -11.49 -19.59
CA LYS A 221 -2.35 -12.54 -19.54
C LYS A 221 -2.75 -13.68 -20.47
N TRP A 222 -1.89 -14.02 -21.42
CA TRP A 222 -2.09 -15.22 -22.24
C TRP A 222 -2.09 -16.46 -21.35
N ASP A 223 -3.17 -17.23 -21.39
CA ASP A 223 -3.38 -18.40 -20.54
C ASP A 223 -4.34 -19.39 -21.24
N TRP A 224 -4.68 -20.47 -20.55
CA TRP A 224 -5.66 -21.44 -21.02
C TRP A 224 -6.79 -21.65 -20.00
N ASN A 225 -7.95 -22.07 -20.47
CA ASN A 225 -9.10 -22.40 -19.65
C ASN A 225 -9.94 -23.52 -20.30
N PHE A 226 -10.95 -24.05 -19.61
CA PHE A 226 -11.88 -25.05 -20.15
C PHE A 226 -13.20 -24.42 -20.58
N ASP A 227 -13.62 -24.65 -21.83
CA ASP A 227 -14.95 -24.26 -22.32
C ASP A 227 -16.10 -25.05 -21.62
N GLU A 228 -17.34 -24.73 -21.97
CA GLU A 228 -18.53 -25.41 -21.40
C GLU A 228 -18.56 -26.92 -21.71
N ASN A 229 -17.82 -27.37 -22.72
CA ASN A 229 -17.70 -28.75 -23.16
C ASN A 229 -16.42 -29.43 -22.64
N TRP A 230 -15.72 -28.82 -21.68
CA TRP A 230 -14.44 -29.29 -21.12
C TRP A 230 -13.28 -29.40 -22.11
N ASN A 231 -13.35 -28.67 -23.23
CA ASN A 231 -12.20 -28.54 -24.13
C ASN A 231 -11.27 -27.45 -23.63
N ARG A 232 -9.97 -27.72 -23.70
CA ARG A 232 -8.94 -26.70 -23.41
C ARG A 232 -8.92 -25.68 -24.54
N VAL A 233 -9.11 -24.41 -24.17
CA VAL A 233 -9.06 -23.25 -25.07
C VAL A 233 -7.99 -22.26 -24.58
N TYR A 234 -7.32 -21.61 -25.52
CA TYR A 234 -6.31 -20.58 -25.25
C TYR A 234 -6.90 -19.19 -25.47
N GLY A 235 -6.37 -18.21 -24.74
CA GLY A 235 -6.85 -16.84 -24.80
C GLY A 235 -6.23 -15.94 -23.75
N TYR A 236 -6.80 -14.76 -23.58
CA TYR A 236 -6.39 -13.84 -22.52
C TYR A 236 -7.27 -14.00 -21.27
N SER A 237 -6.62 -14.24 -20.13
CA SER A 237 -7.20 -14.03 -18.81
C SER A 237 -7.09 -12.55 -18.45
N VAL A 238 -8.21 -11.93 -18.10
CA VAL A 238 -8.32 -10.53 -17.64
C VAL A 238 -9.00 -10.49 -16.27
N SER A 239 -9.14 -9.30 -15.67
CA SER A 239 -9.76 -9.21 -14.35
C SER A 239 -11.22 -9.71 -14.34
N SER A 240 -11.53 -10.54 -13.35
CA SER A 240 -12.87 -11.06 -13.05
C SER A 240 -13.58 -10.33 -11.91
N SER A 241 -13.06 -9.18 -11.47
CA SER A 241 -13.66 -8.35 -10.42
C SER A 241 -13.42 -6.87 -10.67
N ARG A 242 -14.23 -6.01 -10.04
CA ARG A 242 -14.01 -4.55 -10.03
C ARG A 242 -12.67 -4.17 -9.41
N ALA A 243 -12.34 -4.73 -8.26
CA ALA A 243 -11.08 -4.47 -7.58
C ALA A 243 -9.88 -4.85 -8.47
N GLY A 244 -9.89 -6.06 -9.04
CA GLY A 244 -8.83 -6.47 -9.97
C GLY A 244 -8.81 -5.64 -11.26
N TYR A 245 -9.94 -5.10 -11.71
CA TYR A 245 -9.98 -4.27 -12.92
C TYR A 245 -9.26 -2.94 -12.68
N LEU A 246 -9.54 -2.31 -11.54
CA LEU A 246 -8.86 -1.09 -11.11
C LEU A 246 -7.36 -1.33 -10.85
N GLU A 247 -6.99 -2.44 -10.18
CA GLU A 247 -5.59 -2.84 -9.98
C GLU A 247 -4.86 -2.98 -11.32
N LYS A 248 -5.49 -3.62 -12.32
CA LYS A 248 -4.90 -3.75 -13.67
C LYS A 248 -4.82 -2.43 -14.42
N PHE A 249 -5.68 -1.48 -14.13
CA PHE A 249 -5.53 -0.12 -14.66
C PHE A 249 -4.34 0.60 -14.03
N PHE A 250 -4.12 0.49 -12.72
CA PHE A 250 -2.92 1.03 -12.10
C PHE A 250 -1.66 0.40 -12.70
N GLU A 251 -1.62 -0.93 -12.80
CA GLU A 251 -0.52 -1.63 -13.46
C GLU A 251 -0.29 -1.09 -14.88
N PHE A 252 -1.34 -0.90 -15.68
CA PHE A 252 -1.23 -0.32 -17.01
C PHE A 252 -0.64 1.09 -17.02
N LEU A 253 -1.16 1.99 -16.18
CA LEU A 253 -0.70 3.38 -16.11
C LEU A 253 0.77 3.50 -15.68
N PHE A 254 1.25 2.61 -14.81
CA PHE A 254 2.61 2.69 -14.24
C PHE A 254 3.64 1.81 -14.94
N THR A 255 3.25 0.79 -15.70
CA THR A 255 4.20 -0.15 -16.32
C THR A 255 4.20 -0.10 -17.85
N THR A 256 3.19 0.50 -18.47
CA THR A 256 3.08 0.56 -19.94
C THR A 256 3.73 1.85 -20.47
N PRO A 257 4.57 1.78 -21.53
CA PRO A 257 5.12 2.98 -22.15
C PRO A 257 4.02 3.96 -22.57
N GLN A 258 4.23 5.26 -22.34
CA GLN A 258 3.22 6.29 -22.61
C GLN A 258 2.76 6.30 -24.09
N GLU A 259 3.66 6.03 -25.03
CA GLU A 259 3.31 5.92 -26.46
C GLU A 259 2.33 4.77 -26.72
N THR A 260 2.51 3.64 -26.03
CA THR A 260 1.60 2.49 -26.11
C THR A 260 0.25 2.81 -25.48
N ILE A 261 0.23 3.48 -24.32
CA ILE A 261 -1.02 3.95 -23.69
C ILE A 261 -1.76 4.88 -24.66
N ASN A 262 -1.06 5.86 -25.23
CA ASN A 262 -1.64 6.84 -26.16
C ASN A 262 -2.24 6.15 -27.39
N LYS A 263 -1.54 5.17 -27.97
CA LYS A 263 -2.07 4.37 -29.08
C LYS A 263 -3.34 3.61 -28.65
N ALA A 264 -3.27 2.90 -27.53
CA ALA A 264 -4.37 2.07 -27.04
C ALA A 264 -5.66 2.90 -26.82
N ILE A 265 -5.55 4.08 -26.18
CA ILE A 265 -6.72 4.94 -25.95
C ILE A 265 -7.16 5.72 -27.20
N GLN A 266 -6.30 5.88 -28.20
CA GLN A 266 -6.70 6.49 -29.48
C GLN A 266 -7.55 5.52 -30.31
N ASP A 267 -7.17 4.24 -30.32
CA ASP A 267 -7.75 3.24 -31.22
C ASP A 267 -8.94 2.49 -30.58
N HIS A 268 -9.05 2.46 -29.24
CA HIS A 268 -10.02 1.63 -28.52
C HIS A 268 -10.92 2.44 -27.58
N GLU A 269 -12.14 2.76 -28.04
CA GLU A 269 -13.09 3.65 -27.34
C GLU A 269 -13.45 3.19 -25.91
N LYS A 270 -13.68 1.89 -25.69
CA LYS A 270 -14.02 1.36 -24.35
C LYS A 270 -12.89 1.56 -23.36
N LEU A 271 -11.66 1.27 -23.78
CA LEU A 271 -10.47 1.47 -22.95
C LEU A 271 -10.26 2.96 -22.67
N LYS A 272 -10.42 3.80 -23.70
CA LYS A 272 -10.32 5.26 -23.57
C LYS A 272 -11.28 5.82 -22.52
N ASN A 273 -12.54 5.37 -22.54
CA ASN A 273 -13.55 5.87 -21.59
C ASN A 273 -13.15 5.56 -20.14
N ALA A 274 -12.78 4.31 -19.85
CA ALA A 274 -12.32 3.93 -18.51
C ALA A 274 -11.03 4.67 -18.13
N HIS A 275 -10.06 4.78 -19.04
CA HIS A 275 -8.84 5.55 -18.83
C HIS A 275 -9.12 7.00 -18.45
N ASP A 276 -9.96 7.71 -19.20
CA ASP A 276 -10.21 9.14 -19.00
C ASP A 276 -10.93 9.42 -17.67
N ILE A 277 -11.87 8.54 -17.30
CA ILE A 277 -12.56 8.62 -16.01
C ILE A 277 -11.57 8.42 -14.86
N LEU A 278 -10.70 7.41 -14.96
CA LEU A 278 -9.70 7.16 -13.93
C LEU A 278 -8.66 8.28 -13.85
N ASP A 279 -8.15 8.76 -14.99
CA ASP A 279 -7.20 9.87 -15.04
C ASP A 279 -7.77 11.13 -14.38
N GLN A 280 -9.06 11.41 -14.59
CA GLN A 280 -9.74 12.52 -13.94
C GLN A 280 -9.92 12.27 -12.42
N ALA A 281 -10.35 11.07 -12.01
CA ALA A 281 -10.50 10.73 -10.60
C ALA A 281 -9.16 10.83 -9.84
N LEU A 282 -8.06 10.39 -10.45
CA LEU A 282 -6.72 10.52 -9.86
C LEU A 282 -6.31 11.99 -9.67
N LYS A 283 -6.65 12.86 -10.62
CA LYS A 283 -6.41 14.31 -10.51
C LYS A 283 -7.27 14.95 -9.41
N ASP A 284 -8.53 14.55 -9.29
CA ASP A 284 -9.46 15.18 -8.35
C ASP A 284 -9.21 14.72 -6.89
N ASP A 285 -8.98 13.43 -6.70
CA ASP A 285 -8.86 12.82 -5.37
C ASP A 285 -7.41 12.82 -4.87
N PHE A 286 -6.45 12.63 -5.77
CA PHE A 286 -5.03 12.56 -5.42
C PHE A 286 -4.21 13.74 -5.95
N GLY A 287 -4.78 14.62 -6.78
CA GLY A 287 -4.02 15.73 -7.35
C GLY A 287 -2.77 15.30 -8.10
N ILE A 288 -2.78 14.06 -8.61
CA ILE A 288 -1.67 13.48 -9.35
C ILE A 288 -1.99 13.46 -10.84
N ASP A 289 -0.96 13.67 -11.64
CA ASP A 289 -0.95 13.27 -13.04
C ASP A 289 0.00 12.08 -13.15
N TYR A 290 -0.54 10.89 -13.40
CA TYR A 290 0.24 9.65 -13.43
C TYR A 290 1.40 9.73 -14.43
N ARG A 291 1.30 10.59 -15.45
CA ARG A 291 2.34 10.84 -16.47
C ARG A 291 3.53 11.62 -15.94
N THR A 292 3.37 12.34 -14.83
CA THR A 292 4.39 13.27 -14.31
C THR A 292 4.72 13.09 -12.84
N MET A 293 3.91 12.34 -12.09
CA MET A 293 4.11 12.08 -10.67
C MET A 293 5.29 11.15 -10.38
N ILE A 294 5.62 10.28 -11.35
CA ILE A 294 6.74 9.34 -11.24
C ILE A 294 8.04 10.12 -11.28
N TYR A 295 9.04 9.64 -10.52
CA TYR A 295 10.41 10.15 -10.57
C TYR A 295 10.88 10.35 -12.02
N LYS A 296 11.45 11.52 -12.31
CA LYS A 296 12.01 11.83 -13.63
C LYS A 296 13.53 11.72 -13.57
N ALA A 297 14.07 10.83 -14.40
CA ALA A 297 15.51 10.64 -14.53
C ALA A 297 16.25 11.98 -14.72
N LYS A 298 17.25 12.22 -13.89
CA LYS A 298 18.15 13.38 -13.97
C LYS A 298 19.15 13.11 -15.10
N LYS A 299 19.36 14.10 -15.97
CA LYS A 299 20.30 14.03 -17.09
C LYS A 299 21.74 14.25 -16.65
#